data_AF-A0A2T2U1I3-F1
#
_entry.id   AF-A0A2T2U1I3-F1
#
_cell.length_a   1.000
_cell.length_b   1.000
_cell.length_c   1.000
_cell.angle_alpha   90.00
_cell.angle_beta   90.00
_cell.angle_gamma   90.00
#
_symmetry.space_group_name_H-M   'P 1'
#
loop_
_entity.id
_entity.type
_entity.pdbx_description
1 polymer ?
#
loop_
_entity_poly.entity_id
_entity_poly.type
_entity_poly.pdbx_seq_one_letter_code
_entity_poly.pdbx_strand_id
1 'polypeptide(L)' 'MPDTKAEILEALDALSEERQREVLDYVESLRSREEAETNEEERDPAENPLRDFIGGAEHGSLAQDIDEELYGDDPA' A
#
# COMPACT_ATOMS: atom_id res chain seq x y z
N MET A 1 28.25 6.04 -22.80
CA MET A 1 27.23 6.11 -21.74
C MET A 1 27.95 5.73 -20.47
N PRO A 2 27.94 6.56 -19.42
CA PRO A 2 28.41 6.08 -18.13
C PRO A 2 27.62 4.82 -17.77
N ASP A 3 28.31 3.84 -17.21
CA ASP A 3 27.70 2.57 -16.82
C ASP A 3 26.82 2.87 -15.61
N THR A 4 25.50 2.85 -15.79
CA THR A 4 24.53 3.19 -14.73
C THR A 4 24.78 2.38 -13.46
N LYS A 5 25.33 1.17 -13.59
CA LYS A 5 25.75 0.34 -12.45
C LYS A 5 26.90 0.98 -11.66
N ALA A 6 27.86 1.60 -12.33
CA ALA A 6 29.00 2.24 -11.68
C ALA A 6 28.57 3.49 -10.89
N GLU A 7 27.66 4.30 -11.43
CA GLU A 7 27.12 5.47 -10.73
C GLU A 7 26.33 5.07 -9.47
N ILE A 8 25.56 3.99 -9.53
CA ILE A 8 24.83 3.45 -8.38
C ILE A 8 25.80 2.97 -7.29
N LEU A 9 26.87 2.29 -7.66
CA LEU A 9 27.88 1.80 -6.70
C LEU A 9 28.61 2.96 -6.03
N GLU A 10 29.01 3.98 -6.78
CA GLU A 10 29.65 5.17 -6.22
C GLU A 10 28.73 5.93 -5.25
N ALA A 11 27.44 6.05 -5.60
CA ALA A 11 26.45 6.67 -4.72
C ALA A 11 26.22 5.85 -3.43
N LEU A 12 26.23 4.51 -3.52
CA LEU A 12 26.10 3.61 -2.36
C LEU A 12 27.32 3.71 -1.43
N ASP A 13 28.53 3.74 -1.98
CA ASP A 13 29.78 3.84 -1.21
C ASP A 13 29.88 5.15 -0.42
N ALA A 14 29.22 6.23 -0.88
CA ALA A 14 29.15 7.51 -0.19
C ALA A 14 28.18 7.52 1.02
N LEU A 15 27.32 6.50 1.16
CA LEU A 15 26.35 6.39 2.25
C LEU A 15 26.93 5.69 3.48
N SER A 16 26.36 5.96 4.65
CA SER A 16 26.65 5.18 5.86
C SER A 16 26.08 3.76 5.76
N GLU A 17 26.64 2.81 6.50
CA GLU A 17 26.14 1.42 6.52
C GLU A 17 24.64 1.31 6.84
N GLU A 18 24.13 2.15 7.76
CA GLU A 18 22.71 2.20 8.09
C GLU A 18 21.85 2.56 6.89
N ARG A 19 22.28 3.55 6.10
CA ARG A 19 21.59 3.97 4.88
C ARG A 19 21.75 2.98 3.74
N GLN A 20 22.88 2.29 3.66
CA GLN A 20 23.06 1.20 2.70
C GLN A 20 22.09 0.04 2.97
N ARG A 21 21.81 -0.29 4.25
CA ARG A 21 20.79 -1.29 4.59
C ARG A 21 19.39 -0.84 4.19
N GLU A 22 19.04 0.42 4.41
CA GLU A 22 17.74 0.97 3.99
C GLU A 22 17.55 0.89 2.46
N VAL A 23 18.62 1.16 1.69
CA VAL A 23 18.59 0.99 0.22
C VAL A 23 18.40 -0.47 -0.16
N LEU A 24 19.07 -1.40 0.53
CA LEU A 24 18.89 -2.83 0.29
C LEU A 24 17.44 -3.28 0.55
N ASP A 25 16.88 -2.89 1.70
CA ASP A 25 15.49 -3.18 2.05
C ASP A 25 14.52 -2.65 0.98
N TYR A 26 14.76 -1.44 0.48
CA TYR A 26 13.94 -0.84 -0.58
C TYR A 26 14.04 -1.62 -1.89
N VAL A 27 15.25 -2.00 -2.32
CA VAL A 27 15.46 -2.80 -3.55
C VAL A 27 14.76 -4.16 -3.44
N GLU A 28 14.83 -4.81 -2.28
CA GLU A 28 14.11 -6.06 -2.02
C GLU A 28 12.59 -5.87 -2.10
N SER A 29 12.07 -4.76 -1.56
CA SER A 29 10.65 -4.43 -1.66
C SER A 29 10.18 -4.22 -3.09
N LEU A 30 11.00 -3.57 -3.94
CA LEU A 30 10.70 -3.38 -5.36
C LEU A 30 10.62 -4.71 -6.10
N ARG A 31 11.57 -5.60 -5.83
CA ARG A 31 11.58 -6.94 -6.43
C ARG A 31 10.36 -7.76 -6.01
N SER A 32 10.01 -7.74 -4.72
CA SER A 32 8.83 -8.42 -4.22
C SER A 32 7.54 -7.88 -4.85
N ARG A 33 7.48 -6.57 -5.11
CA ARG A 33 6.32 -5.94 -5.77
C ARG A 33 6.25 -6.30 -7.24
N GLU A 34 7.37 -6.33 -7.96
CA GLU A 34 7.41 -6.74 -9.37
C GLU A 34 6.99 -8.22 -9.52
N GLU A 35 7.42 -9.08 -8.59
CA GLU A 35 6.98 -10.48 -8.49
C GLU A 35 5.48 -10.59 -8.14
N ALA A 36 4.95 -9.71 -7.28
CA ALA A 36 3.53 -9.67 -6.96
C ALA A 36 2.68 -9.19 -8.14
N GLU A 37 3.09 -8.13 -8.82
CA GLU A 37 2.43 -7.58 -10.03
C GLU A 37 2.46 -8.58 -11.19
N THR A 38 3.48 -9.45 -11.25
CA THR A 38 3.54 -10.56 -12.23
C THR A 38 2.65 -11.75 -11.83
N ASN A 39 2.39 -11.93 -10.53
CA ASN A 39 1.48 -12.97 -9.99
C ASN A 39 0.04 -12.48 -9.78
N GLU A 40 -0.27 -11.22 -10.09
CA GLU A 40 -1.64 -10.76 -10.34
C GLU A 40 -2.12 -11.31 -11.68
N GLU A 41 -2.12 -12.64 -11.82
CA GLU A 41 -3.07 -13.31 -12.70
C GLU A 41 -4.46 -12.81 -12.32
N GLU A 42 -5.22 -12.38 -13.32
CA GLU A 42 -6.57 -11.83 -13.24
C GLU A 42 -7.36 -12.45 -12.09
N ARG A 43 -7.44 -11.76 -10.93
CA ARG A 43 -8.38 -12.13 -9.88
C ARG A 43 -9.77 -11.97 -10.48
N ASP A 44 -10.38 -13.10 -10.84
CA ASP A 44 -11.72 -13.14 -11.40
C ASP A 44 -12.64 -12.32 -10.48
N PRO A 45 -13.31 -11.28 -10.97
CA PRO A 45 -14.27 -10.51 -10.20
C PRO A 45 -15.33 -11.38 -9.51
N ALA A 46 -15.62 -12.58 -10.05
CA ALA A 46 -16.53 -13.56 -9.44
C ALA A 46 -15.99 -14.21 -8.15
N GLU A 47 -14.67 -14.17 -7.90
CA GLU A 47 -14.04 -14.83 -6.74
C GLU A 47 -13.95 -13.93 -5.50
N ASN A 48 -14.28 -12.63 -5.60
CA ASN A 48 -14.24 -11.72 -4.46
C ASN A 48 -15.58 -11.01 -4.23
N PRO A 49 -16.54 -11.66 -3.55
CA PRO A 49 -17.83 -11.06 -3.20
C PRO A 49 -17.73 -9.86 -2.24
N LEU A 50 -16.55 -9.58 -1.66
CA LEU A 50 -16.31 -8.39 -0.84
C LEU A 50 -15.93 -7.17 -1.69
N ARG A 51 -15.62 -7.34 -2.98
CA ARG A 51 -15.24 -6.23 -3.87
C ARG A 51 -16.41 -5.27 -4.10
N ASP A 52 -17.64 -5.79 -4.16
CA ASP A 52 -18.87 -4.99 -4.23
C ASP A 52 -19.18 -4.26 -2.92
N PHE A 53 -18.54 -4.67 -1.82
CA PHE A 53 -18.73 -4.07 -0.50
C PHE A 53 -17.76 -2.90 -0.24
N ILE A 54 -16.60 -2.88 -0.90
CA ILE A 54 -15.63 -1.77 -0.82
C ILE A 54 -16.13 -0.62 -1.68
N GLY A 55 -16.83 0.33 -1.06
CA GLY A 55 -17.49 1.46 -1.74
C GLY A 55 -19.02 1.41 -1.64
N GLY A 56 -19.60 0.32 -1.12
CA GLY A 56 -21.04 0.17 -0.83
C GLY A 56 -21.59 1.10 0.26
N ALA A 57 -20.80 2.09 0.70
CA ALA A 57 -21.28 3.24 1.46
C ALA A 57 -22.10 4.23 0.60
N GLU A 58 -22.29 3.97 -0.71
CA GLU A 58 -23.27 4.70 -1.52
C GLU A 58 -24.73 4.43 -1.11
N HIS A 59 -25.01 3.29 -0.45
CA HIS A 59 -26.29 3.05 0.23
C HIS A 59 -26.15 3.41 1.70
N GLY A 60 -26.23 4.71 1.97
CA GLY A 60 -25.84 5.34 3.22
C GLY A 60 -26.64 5.00 4.49
N SER A 61 -27.09 3.76 4.74
CA SER A 61 -27.73 3.41 6.01
C SER A 61 -26.76 2.90 7.09
N LEU A 62 -25.52 2.56 6.73
CA LEU A 62 -24.56 1.98 7.69
C LEU A 62 -23.90 3.04 8.57
N ALA A 63 -23.83 4.28 8.09
CA ALA A 63 -23.27 5.42 8.81
C ALA A 63 -24.29 6.51 9.14
N GLN A 64 -25.56 6.30 8.78
CA GLN A 64 -26.64 7.13 9.31
C GLN A 64 -26.72 6.88 10.81
N ASP A 65 -26.74 7.97 11.57
CA ASP A 65 -26.97 7.99 13.02
C ASP A 65 -25.79 7.51 13.91
N ILE A 66 -24.57 7.33 13.36
CA ILE A 66 -23.38 7.01 14.18
C ILE A 66 -23.16 8.07 15.27
N ASP A 67 -23.33 9.35 14.94
CA ASP A 67 -23.14 10.43 15.91
C ASP A 67 -24.23 10.40 17.01
N GLU A 68 -25.46 9.99 16.69
CA GLU A 68 -26.55 9.85 17.66
C GLU A 68 -26.38 8.60 18.54
N GLU A 69 -25.84 7.50 17.99
CA GLU A 69 -25.51 6.29 18.75
C GLU A 69 -24.29 6.50 19.68
N LEU A 70 -23.28 7.26 19.23
CA LEU A 70 -22.06 7.51 19.99
C LEU A 70 -22.19 8.64 21.02
N TYR A 71 -22.98 9.67 20.71
CA TYR A 71 -23.09 10.89 21.52
C TYR A 71 -24.51 11.19 22.00
N GLY A 72 -25.43 10.22 21.94
CA GLY A 72 -26.86 10.39 22.16
C GLY A 72 -27.22 11.40 23.24
N ASP A 73 -28.19 12.27 22.91
CA ASP A 73 -28.69 13.43 23.65
C ASP A 73 -28.12 13.53 25.08
N ASP A 74 -26.99 14.23 25.21
CA ASP A 74 -26.50 14.73 26.49
C ASP A 74 -27.15 16.10 26.73
N PRO A 75 -28.28 16.21 27.46
CA PRO A 75 -28.82 17.51 27.82
C PRO A 75 -27.87 18.13 28.86
N ALA A 76 -27.21 19.22 28.43
CA ALA A 76 -26.48 20.11 29.33
C ALA A 76 -27.35 20.67 30.47
#